data_AF-A0A8R2C9X3-F1
#
_entry.id   AF-A0A8R2C9X3-F1
#
_cell.length_a   1.000
_cell.length_b   1.000
_cell.length_c   1.000
_cell.angle_alpha   90.00
_cell.angle_beta   90.00
_cell.angle_gamma   90.00
#
_symmetry.space_group_name_H-M   'P 1'
#
loop_
_entity.id
_entity.type
_entity.pdbx_description
1 polymer ?
#
loop_
_entity_poly.entity_id
_entity_poly.type
_entity_poly.pdbx_seq_one_letter_code
_entity_poly.pdbx_strand_id
1 'polypeptide(L)'
;MIEITAEACATALVSGWISRFGCPTQVTTDQGLQFESALFKSITSMVGARHFRTTSYHPSSNGMIERLHRQLKAAIMCHNTSQWTEALPLVLLGIRTSWKEDIQSSAAELVYGEPLRLPGQFLFPYEDHTTSDVTFFAVRLAE
;
A
#
# COMPACT_ATOMS: atom_id res chain seq x y z
N MET A 1 -18.99 -2.68 14.61
CA MET A 1 -18.52 -2.89 13.22
C MET A 1 -18.56 -1.52 12.57
N ILE A 2 -17.42 -0.93 12.21
CA ILE A 2 -17.43 0.35 11.50
C ILE A 2 -18.09 0.07 10.15
N GLU A 3 -19.24 0.66 9.88
CA GLU A 3 -19.90 0.52 8.59
C GLU A 3 -19.04 1.15 7.49
N ILE A 4 -18.89 0.44 6.37
CA ILE A 4 -18.18 0.97 5.21
C ILE A 4 -19.11 1.98 4.52
N THR A 5 -18.97 3.25 4.87
CA THR A 5 -19.77 4.34 4.30
C THR A 5 -19.02 5.09 3.20
N ALA A 6 -19.77 5.76 2.32
CA ALA A 6 -19.20 6.66 1.33
C ALA A 6 -18.33 7.76 1.96
N GLU A 7 -18.75 8.29 3.11
CA GLU A 7 -18.01 9.32 3.85
C GLU A 7 -16.68 8.79 4.41
N ALA A 8 -16.67 7.57 4.95
CA ALA A 8 -15.44 6.93 5.40
C ALA A 8 -14.47 6.71 4.23
N CYS A 9 -14.95 6.23 3.08
CA CYS A 9 -14.13 6.05 1.88
C CYS A 9 -13.60 7.37 1.32
N ALA A 10 -14.43 8.41 1.27
CA ALA A 10 -14.05 9.76 0.88
C ALA A 10 -12.94 10.31 1.80
N THR A 11 -13.14 10.20 3.11
CA THR A 11 -12.17 10.64 4.12
C THR A 11 -10.86 9.88 3.98
N ALA A 12 -10.92 8.56 3.77
CA ALA A 12 -9.72 7.73 3.57
C ALA A 12 -8.95 8.12 2.30
N LEU A 13 -9.65 8.43 1.20
CA LEU A 13 -9.01 8.90 -0.04
C LEU A 13 -8.29 10.23 0.18
N VAL A 14 -8.95 11.20 0.81
CA VAL A 14 -8.39 12.55 1.03
C VAL A 14 -7.26 12.52 2.06
N SER A 15 -7.53 12.02 3.26
CA SER A 15 -6.57 12.03 4.38
C SER A 15 -5.44 11.01 4.20
N GLY A 16 -5.69 9.93 3.46
CA GLY A 16 -4.76 8.83 3.28
C GLY A 16 -3.88 8.99 2.05
N TRP A 17 -4.48 9.23 0.88
CA TRP A 17 -3.77 9.28 -0.39
C TRP A 17 -3.46 10.71 -0.83
N ILE A 18 -4.48 11.55 -0.99
CA ILE A 18 -4.32 12.87 -1.61
C ILE A 18 -3.41 13.77 -0.77
N SER A 19 -3.53 13.72 0.55
CA SER A 19 -2.65 14.48 1.47
C SER A 19 -1.17 14.09 1.38
N ARG A 20 -0.85 12.88 0.90
CA ARG A 20 0.52 12.35 0.84
C ARG A 20 1.12 12.39 -0.56
N PHE A 21 0.33 12.08 -1.57
CA PHE A 21 0.78 11.87 -2.95
C PHE A 21 0.16 12.82 -3.96
N GLY A 22 -0.77 13.68 -3.52
CA GLY A 22 -1.53 14.57 -4.40
C GLY A 22 -2.72 13.89 -5.08
N CYS A 23 -3.39 14.65 -5.95
CA CYS A 23 -4.61 14.20 -6.63
C CYS A 23 -4.27 13.20 -7.74
N PRO A 24 -4.84 11.98 -7.72
CA PRO A 24 -4.63 11.02 -8.81
C PRO A 24 -5.33 11.49 -10.08
N THR A 25 -4.77 11.15 -11.25
CA THR A 25 -5.45 11.37 -12.54
C THR A 25 -6.59 10.38 -12.78
N GLN A 26 -6.49 9.19 -12.19
CA GLN A 26 -7.44 8.10 -12.34
C GLN A 26 -7.61 7.36 -11.01
N VAL A 27 -8.87 7.06 -10.66
CA VAL A 27 -9.24 6.21 -9.52
C VAL A 27 -10.06 5.04 -10.06
N THR A 28 -9.65 3.81 -9.77
CA THR A 28 -10.39 2.60 -10.16
C THR A 28 -10.97 1.95 -8.91
N THR A 29 -12.28 1.71 -8.87
CA THR A 29 -12.95 1.03 -7.76
C THR A 29 -13.74 -0.18 -8.23
N ASP A 30 -14.13 -1.04 -7.28
CA ASP A 30 -15.18 -2.01 -7.52
C ASP A 30 -16.56 -1.33 -7.59
N GLN A 31 -17.62 -2.14 -7.74
CA GLN A 31 -19.01 -1.68 -7.82
C GLN A 31 -19.66 -1.54 -6.43
N GLY A 32 -18.88 -1.37 -5.37
CA GLY A 32 -19.40 -1.12 -4.03
C GLY A 32 -20.23 0.17 -3.95
N LEU A 33 -21.36 0.12 -3.24
CA LEU A 33 -22.30 1.25 -3.10
C LEU A 33 -21.63 2.53 -2.59
N GLN A 34 -20.63 2.40 -1.71
CA GLN A 34 -19.85 3.49 -1.17
C GLN A 34 -19.12 4.30 -2.26
N PHE A 35 -18.65 3.63 -3.32
CA PHE A 35 -17.93 4.25 -4.44
C PHE A 35 -18.87 4.71 -5.55
N GLU A 36 -20.11 4.21 -5.58
CA GLU A 36 -21.17 4.66 -6.51
C GLU A 36 -21.95 5.89 -6.00
N SER A 37 -21.73 6.27 -4.74
CA SER A 37 -22.40 7.40 -4.10
C SER A 37 -22.15 8.73 -4.83
N ALA A 38 -23.14 9.63 -4.76
CA ALA A 38 -23.00 11.00 -5.28
C ALA A 38 -21.83 11.74 -4.63
N LEU A 39 -21.53 11.43 -3.36
CA LEU A 39 -20.40 11.98 -2.63
C LEU A 39 -19.06 11.62 -3.30
N PHE A 40 -18.85 10.32 -3.57
CA PHE A 40 -17.58 9.86 -4.15
C PHE A 40 -17.38 10.40 -5.58
N LYS A 41 -18.46 10.48 -6.37
CA LYS A 41 -18.46 11.13 -7.70
C LYS A 41 -18.12 12.61 -7.61
N SER A 42 -18.68 13.32 -6.64
CA SER A 42 -18.42 14.76 -6.44
C SER A 42 -16.97 15.02 -6.06
N ILE A 43 -16.41 14.22 -5.16
CA ILE A 43 -15.00 14.36 -4.73
C ILE A 43 -14.05 14.06 -5.88
N THR A 44 -14.24 12.94 -6.58
CA THR A 44 -13.38 12.59 -7.73
C THR A 44 -13.43 13.65 -8.82
N SER A 45 -14.61 14.22 -9.10
CA SER A 45 -14.75 15.35 -10.02
C SER A 45 -14.05 16.61 -9.53
N MET A 46 -14.15 16.94 -8.24
CA MET A 46 -13.55 18.14 -7.65
C MET A 46 -12.02 18.11 -7.71
N VAL A 47 -11.43 16.93 -7.49
CA VAL A 47 -9.97 16.76 -7.54
C VAL A 47 -9.44 16.51 -8.96
N GLY A 48 -10.33 16.51 -9.97
CA GLY A 48 -9.97 16.29 -11.38
C GLY A 48 -9.62 14.83 -11.72
N ALA A 49 -9.97 13.88 -10.86
CA ALA A 49 -9.70 12.46 -11.08
C ALA A 49 -10.79 11.81 -11.94
N ARG A 50 -10.39 10.98 -12.91
CA ARG A 50 -11.32 10.13 -13.65
C ARG A 50 -11.65 8.88 -12.84
N HIS A 51 -12.93 8.67 -12.53
CA HIS A 51 -13.39 7.48 -11.82
C HIS A 51 -13.74 6.35 -12.80
N PHE A 52 -13.07 5.21 -12.67
CA PHE A 52 -13.31 3.99 -13.42
C PHE A 52 -13.86 2.90 -12.50
N ARG A 53 -14.67 2.03 -13.08
CA ARG A 53 -15.31 0.92 -12.38
C ARG A 53 -14.80 -0.37 -12.96
N THR A 54 -14.36 -1.29 -12.11
CA THR A 54 -14.08 -2.64 -12.58
C THR A 54 -15.38 -3.29 -13.01
N THR A 55 -15.38 -3.94 -14.17
CA THR A 55 -16.49 -4.83 -14.54
C THR A 55 -16.61 -5.96 -13.52
N SER A 56 -17.82 -6.47 -13.32
CA SER A 56 -18.01 -7.71 -12.58
C SER A 56 -17.11 -8.77 -13.24
N TYR A 57 -16.23 -9.41 -12.46
CA TYR A 57 -15.13 -10.26 -12.97
C TYR A 57 -14.00 -9.50 -13.72
N HIS A 58 -13.36 -8.51 -13.09
CA HIS A 58 -12.06 -7.99 -13.54
C HIS A 58 -10.89 -8.55 -12.68
N PRO A 59 -10.45 -9.80 -12.93
CA PRO A 59 -9.53 -10.51 -12.05
C PRO A 59 -8.12 -9.91 -12.00
N SER A 60 -7.73 -9.07 -12.96
CA SER A 60 -6.41 -8.41 -12.97
C SER A 60 -6.32 -7.29 -11.94
N SER A 61 -7.22 -6.29 -12.01
CA SER A 61 -7.23 -5.14 -11.10
C SER A 61 -7.60 -5.55 -9.67
N ASN A 62 -8.65 -6.35 -9.50
CA ASN A 62 -9.02 -6.85 -8.18
C ASN A 62 -8.01 -7.86 -7.66
N GLY A 63 -7.40 -8.66 -8.54
CA GLY A 63 -6.38 -9.63 -8.17
C GLY A 63 -5.14 -9.01 -7.52
N MET A 64 -4.74 -7.80 -7.93
CA MET A 64 -3.60 -7.11 -7.29
C MET A 64 -3.93 -6.74 -5.83
N ILE A 65 -5.11 -6.18 -5.59
CA ILE A 65 -5.57 -5.83 -4.24
C ILE A 65 -5.79 -7.10 -3.40
N GLU A 66 -6.36 -8.17 -3.97
CA GLU A 66 -6.56 -9.44 -3.29
C GLU A 66 -5.22 -10.10 -2.90
N ARG A 67 -4.21 -10.05 -3.76
CA ARG A 67 -2.85 -10.52 -3.45
C ARG A 67 -2.25 -9.73 -2.29
N LEU A 68 -2.35 -8.40 -2.33
CA LEU A 68 -1.91 -7.53 -1.24
C LEU A 68 -2.63 -7.87 0.07
N HIS A 69 -3.96 -8.03 0.04
CA HIS A 69 -4.76 -8.40 1.21
C HIS A 69 -4.36 -9.74 1.80
N ARG A 70 -4.04 -10.75 0.97
CA ARG A 70 -3.54 -12.04 1.45
C ARG A 70 -2.21 -11.90 2.18
N GLN A 71 -1.26 -11.16 1.60
CA GLN A 71 0.03 -10.89 2.23
C GLN A 71 -0.14 -10.13 3.56
N LEU A 72 -0.98 -9.10 3.58
CA LEU A 72 -1.25 -8.29 4.76
C LEU A 72 -1.87 -9.13 5.90
N LYS A 73 -2.88 -9.96 5.57
CA LYS A 73 -3.50 -10.85 6.55
C LYS A 73 -2.50 -11.83 7.14
N ALA A 74 -1.65 -12.44 6.30
CA ALA A 74 -0.61 -13.34 6.77
C ALA A 74 0.36 -12.65 7.74
N ALA A 75 0.85 -11.46 7.38
CA ALA A 75 1.76 -10.69 8.24
C ALA A 75 1.11 -10.27 9.57
N ILE A 76 -0.17 -9.88 9.55
CA ILE A 76 -0.92 -9.55 10.78
C ILE A 76 -1.08 -10.79 11.66
N MET A 77 -1.41 -11.96 11.09
CA MET A 77 -1.59 -13.19 11.86
C MET A 77 -0.31 -13.62 12.60
N CYS A 78 0.88 -13.33 12.05
CA CYS A 78 2.15 -13.60 12.72
C CYS A 78 2.36 -12.81 14.02
N HIS A 79 1.74 -11.63 14.17
CA HIS A 79 1.91 -10.81 15.38
C HIS A 79 1.14 -11.36 16.59
N ASN A 80 0.16 -12.25 16.41
CA ASN A 80 -0.60 -12.95 17.47
C ASN A 80 -1.09 -12.06 18.64
N THR A 81 -1.35 -10.77 18.39
CA THR A 81 -1.87 -9.81 19.39
C THR A 81 -3.30 -9.41 19.05
N SER A 82 -4.16 -9.25 20.06
CA SER A 82 -5.51 -8.69 19.89
C SER A 82 -5.51 -7.25 19.36
N GLN A 83 -4.43 -6.50 19.59
CA GLN A 83 -4.24 -5.10 19.18
C GLN A 83 -3.45 -4.97 17.86
N TRP A 84 -3.80 -5.78 16.86
CA TRP A 84 -3.10 -5.81 15.58
C TRP A 84 -3.03 -4.45 14.85
N THR A 85 -3.95 -3.53 15.15
CA THR A 85 -3.97 -2.17 14.59
C THR A 85 -2.74 -1.35 14.99
N GLU A 86 -2.14 -1.62 16.15
CA GLU A 86 -0.92 -0.94 16.62
C GLU A 86 0.32 -1.40 15.84
N ALA A 87 0.34 -2.68 15.41
CA ALA A 87 1.40 -3.23 14.57
C ALA A 87 1.27 -2.85 13.09
N LEU A 88 0.08 -2.42 12.66
CA LEU A 88 -0.24 -2.15 11.26
C LEU A 88 0.73 -1.17 10.56
N PRO A 89 1.17 -0.05 11.17
CA PRO A 89 2.14 0.84 10.54
C PRO A 89 3.47 0.15 10.20
N LEU A 90 3.98 -0.71 11.10
CA LEU A 90 5.23 -1.45 10.91
C LEU A 90 5.07 -2.59 9.91
N VAL A 91 3.96 -3.32 9.95
CA VAL A 91 3.64 -4.35 8.96
C VAL A 91 3.58 -3.75 7.56
N LEU A 92 2.88 -2.62 7.39
CA LEU A 92 2.80 -1.92 6.11
C LEU A 92 4.15 -1.35 5.66
N LEU A 93 5.00 -0.91 6.59
CA LEU A 93 6.38 -0.52 6.28
C LEU A 93 7.13 -1.70 5.66
N GLY A 94 7.13 -2.86 6.33
CA GLY A 94 7.79 -4.08 5.83
C GLY A 94 7.29 -4.49 4.45
N ILE A 95 5.98 -4.47 4.22
CA ILE A 95 5.40 -4.80 2.90
C ILE A 95 5.86 -3.82 1.82
N ARG A 96 5.93 -2.51 2.11
CA ARG A 96 6.33 -1.48 1.13
C ARG A 96 7.82 -1.54 0.79
N THR A 97 8.67 -1.88 1.75
CA THR A 97 10.13 -1.97 1.58
C THR A 97 10.62 -3.36 1.18
N SER A 98 9.72 -4.34 1.09
CA SER A 98 10.07 -5.69 0.62
C SER A 98 10.46 -5.63 -0.86
N TRP A 99 11.58 -6.27 -1.20
CA TRP A 99 12.00 -6.48 -2.58
C TRP A 99 10.95 -7.31 -3.34
N LYS A 100 10.66 -6.91 -4.58
CA LYS A 100 9.73 -7.60 -5.46
C LYS A 100 10.44 -7.95 -6.77
N GLU A 101 10.59 -9.24 -7.02
CA GLU A 101 11.32 -9.75 -8.19
C GLU A 101 10.65 -9.43 -9.53
N ASP A 102 9.32 -9.33 -9.57
CA ASP A 102 8.57 -9.01 -10.78
C ASP A 102 8.84 -7.59 -11.30
N ILE A 103 9.09 -6.64 -10.40
CA ILE A 103 9.37 -5.24 -10.72
C ILE A 103 10.83 -4.84 -10.47
N GLN A 104 11.67 -5.75 -9.95
CA GLN A 104 13.08 -5.52 -9.61
C GLN A 104 13.29 -4.27 -8.74
N SER A 105 12.38 -4.04 -7.78
CA SER A 105 12.40 -2.87 -6.88
C SER A 105 11.48 -3.12 -5.69
N SER A 106 11.58 -2.31 -4.63
CA SER A 106 10.52 -2.20 -3.62
C SER A 106 9.46 -1.16 -4.02
N ALA A 107 8.25 -1.27 -3.46
CA ALA A 107 7.19 -0.29 -3.72
C ALA A 107 7.54 1.09 -3.13
N ALA A 108 8.26 1.12 -2.00
CA ALA A 108 8.74 2.35 -1.40
C ALA A 108 9.76 3.06 -2.29
N GLU A 109 10.74 2.33 -2.85
CA GLU A 109 11.72 2.90 -3.79
C GLU A 109 11.06 3.50 -5.03
N LEU A 110 10.07 2.82 -5.61
CA LEU A 110 9.37 3.36 -6.78
C LEU A 110 8.59 4.65 -6.47
N VAL A 111 8.11 4.81 -5.23
CA VAL A 111 7.35 5.99 -4.81
C VAL A 111 8.26 7.15 -4.42
N TYR A 112 9.35 6.88 -3.70
CA TYR A 112 10.22 7.91 -3.12
C TYR A 112 11.50 8.16 -3.92
N GLY A 113 11.84 7.29 -4.87
CA GLY A 113 13.06 7.36 -5.67
C GLY A 113 14.31 6.76 -5.00
N GLU A 114 14.21 6.34 -3.74
CA GLU A 114 15.32 5.78 -2.96
C GLU A 114 14.82 4.75 -1.92
N PRO A 115 15.69 3.82 -1.47
CA PRO A 115 15.36 2.88 -0.42
C PRO A 115 15.14 3.56 0.92
N LEU A 116 14.02 3.25 1.58
CA LEU A 116 13.77 3.71 2.93
C LEU A 116 14.71 3.02 3.93
N ARG A 117 15.32 3.81 4.81
CA ARG A 117 16.10 3.29 5.93
C ARG A 117 15.19 2.70 7.00
N LEU A 118 15.36 1.41 7.27
CA LEU A 118 14.56 0.66 8.24
C LEU A 118 15.11 0.78 9.67
N PRO A 119 14.27 0.61 10.71
CA PRO A 119 14.72 0.65 12.10
C PRO A 119 15.93 -0.26 12.42
N GLY A 120 15.97 -1.47 11.85
CA GLY A 120 17.11 -2.38 12.02
C GLY A 120 18.41 -1.92 11.35
N GLN A 121 18.35 -1.01 10.39
CA GLN A 121 19.51 -0.41 9.71
C GLN A 121 20.09 0.81 10.47
N PHE A 122 19.50 1.22 11.59
CA PHE A 122 20.15 2.20 12.47
C PHE A 122 21.29 1.59 13.28
N LEU A 123 21.20 0.28 13.56
CA LEU A 123 22.14 -0.41 14.45
C LEU A 123 23.47 -0.77 13.77
N PHE A 124 23.54 -0.65 12.44
CA PHE A 124 24.74 -0.94 11.66
C PHE A 124 25.20 0.34 10.93
N PRO A 125 26.50 0.67 10.93
CA PRO A 125 27.03 1.78 10.16
C PRO A 125 26.65 1.64 8.68
N TYR A 126 26.31 2.76 8.04
CA TYR A 126 26.11 2.79 6.60
C TYR A 126 27.48 2.64 5.93
N GLU A 127 27.80 1.44 5.48
CA GLU A 127 28.92 1.25 4.56
C GLU A 127 28.41 1.64 3.17
N ASP A 128 29.04 2.66 2.56
CA ASP A 128 28.80 3.11 1.19
C ASP A 128 29.09 1.96 0.21
N HIS A 129 28.15 1.03 0.05
CA HIS A 129 28.23 0.00 -0.97
C HIS A 129 27.62 0.54 -2.25
N THR A 130 28.39 1.37 -2.96
CA THR A 130 28.22 1.58 -4.39
C THR A 130 28.54 0.29 -5.15
N THR A 131 27.79 -0.79 -4.95
CA THR A 131 27.68 -1.88 -5.93
C THR A 131 26.45 -2.73 -5.60
N SER A 132 25.58 -2.85 -6.60
CA SER A 132 24.42 -3.73 -6.66
C SER A 132 24.78 -5.17 -6.31
N ASP A 133 24.38 -5.65 -5.14
CA ASP A 133 24.31 -7.10 -4.89
C ASP A 133 22.99 -7.44 -4.18
N VAL A 134 22.07 -7.96 -4.98
CA VAL A 134 20.73 -8.44 -4.61
C VAL A 134 20.78 -9.56 -3.57
N THR A 135 21.96 -10.16 -3.35
CA THR A 135 22.15 -11.27 -2.40
C THR A 135 22.13 -10.81 -0.94
N PHE A 136 22.38 -9.52 -0.66
CA PHE A 136 22.46 -9.00 0.70
C PHE A 136 21.14 -9.08 1.48
N PHE A 137 20.00 -8.96 0.78
CA PHE A 137 18.68 -9.02 1.43
C PHE A 137 18.31 -10.43 1.91
N ALA A 138 18.72 -11.47 1.19
CA ALA A 138 18.42 -12.86 1.54
C ALA A 138 19.25 -13.34 2.75
N VAL A 139 20.51 -12.90 2.84
CA VAL A 139 21.40 -13.24 3.96
C VAL A 139 20.90 -12.64 5.27
N ARG A 140 20.35 -11.42 5.24
CA ARG A 140 19.92 -10.71 6.44
C ARG A 140 18.55 -11.13 7.00
N LEU A 141 17.81 -11.99 6.32
CA LEU A 141 16.54 -12.58 6.78
C LEU A 141 16.71 -13.96 7.40
N ALA A 142 17.91 -14.56 7.30
CA ALA A 142 18.22 -15.89 7.79
C ALA A 142 18.91 -15.90 9.17
N GLU A 143 19.16 -14.72 9.76
CA GLU A 143 19.63 -14.51 11.14
C GLU A 143 18.49 -13.98 12.02
#